data_AF-A0A9E4XIB1-F1
#
_entry.id   AF-A0A9E4XIB1-F1
#
_cell.length_a   1.000
_cell.length_b   1.000
_cell.length_c   1.000
_cell.angle_alpha   90.00
_cell.angle_beta   90.00
_cell.angle_gamma   90.00
#
_symmetry.space_group_name_H-M   'P 1'
#
loop_
_entity.id
_entity.type
_entity.pdbx_description
1 polymer ?
#
loop_
_entity_poly.entity_id
_entity_poly.type
_entity_poly.pdbx_seq_one_letter_code
_entity_poly.pdbx_strand_id
1 'polypeptide(L)'
;ALDAIRAVLNHDPAAARVVYEETRRRKGLYWILSFDRLLGLLSRVMGEPDQAEEHFEDAIRFLRENEITVDLAWTCSDYAEMLLERNAPGDREKATELQDKAIAIAQELGMNPLLERVLAQRKILKA
;
A
#
# COMPACT_ATOMS: atom_id res chain seq x y z
N ALA A 1 6.51 -13.20 1.82
CA ALA A 1 7.49 -12.85 2.87
C ALA A 1 7.49 -13.87 4.02
N LEU A 2 6.33 -14.19 4.62
CA LEU A 2 6.26 -15.16 5.73
C LEU A 2 6.76 -16.57 5.36
N ASP A 3 6.45 -17.08 4.17
CA ASP A 3 6.98 -18.38 3.72
C ASP A 3 8.49 -18.37 3.50
N ALA A 4 9.06 -17.21 3.13
CA ALA A 4 10.52 -17.04 3.04
C ALA A 4 11.18 -17.15 4.41
N ILE A 5 10.64 -16.41 5.39
CA ILE A 5 11.13 -16.42 6.77
C ILE A 5 10.98 -17.81 7.38
N ARG A 6 9.85 -18.47 7.15
CA ARG A 6 9.59 -19.84 7.64
C ARG A 6 10.56 -20.85 7.03
N ALA A 7 10.83 -20.77 5.72
CA ALA A 7 11.81 -21.65 5.06
C ALA A 7 13.23 -21.46 5.62
N VAL A 8 13.62 -20.21 5.93
CA VAL A 8 14.91 -19.89 6.56
C VAL A 8 14.99 -20.44 7.98
N LEU A 9 14.00 -20.14 8.82
CA LEU A 9 13.98 -20.57 10.23
C LEU A 9 13.95 -22.09 10.38
N ASN A 10 13.24 -22.78 9.50
CA ASN A 10 13.12 -24.24 9.54
C ASN A 10 14.24 -24.97 8.81
N HIS A 11 15.18 -24.23 8.18
CA HIS A 11 16.24 -24.80 7.34
C HIS A 11 15.70 -25.76 6.25
N ASP A 12 14.55 -25.46 5.64
CA ASP A 12 13.90 -26.31 4.63
C ASP A 12 14.41 -25.96 3.21
N PRO A 13 15.26 -26.81 2.59
CA PRO A 13 15.86 -26.50 1.30
C PRO A 13 14.87 -26.58 0.12
N ALA A 14 13.79 -27.37 0.25
CA ALA A 14 12.79 -27.50 -0.81
C ALA A 14 11.90 -26.26 -0.84
N ALA A 15 11.39 -25.84 0.32
CA ALA A 15 10.62 -24.61 0.46
C ALA A 15 11.46 -23.38 0.08
N ALA A 16 12.72 -23.31 0.53
CA ALA A 16 13.62 -22.22 0.20
C ALA A 16 13.85 -22.07 -1.32
N ARG A 17 13.94 -23.19 -2.07
CA ARG A 17 14.12 -23.16 -3.52
C ARG A 17 12.92 -22.58 -4.26
N VAL A 18 11.70 -22.93 -3.84
CA VAL A 18 10.46 -22.39 -4.43
C VAL A 18 10.37 -20.89 -4.20
N VAL A 19 10.56 -20.46 -2.95
CA VAL A 19 10.48 -19.05 -2.56
C VAL A 19 11.60 -18.22 -3.19
N TYR A 20 12.81 -18.79 -3.34
CA TYR A 20 13.93 -18.15 -4.02
C TYR A 20 13.58 -17.83 -5.48
N GLU A 21 13.02 -18.78 -6.22
CA GLU A 21 12.65 -18.58 -7.63
C GLU A 21 11.53 -17.54 -7.79
N GLU A 22 10.52 -17.56 -6.92
CA GLU A 22 9.46 -16.55 -6.92
C GLU A 22 9.97 -15.14 -6.59
N THR A 23 10.82 -15.03 -5.57
CA THR A 23 11.41 -13.77 -5.14
C THR A 23 12.37 -13.23 -6.19
N ARG A 24 13.18 -14.10 -6.80
CA ARG A 24 14.08 -13.76 -7.91
C ARG A 24 13.31 -13.27 -9.14
N ARG A 25 12.17 -13.87 -9.46
CA ARG A 25 11.30 -13.45 -10.56
C ARG A 25 10.63 -12.10 -10.29
N ARG A 26 10.28 -11.82 -9.03
CA ARG A 26 9.67 -10.56 -8.59
C ARG A 26 10.73 -9.62 -8.02
N LYS A 27 11.58 -9.03 -8.88
CA LYS A 27 12.57 -8.02 -8.45
C LYS A 27 11.86 -6.83 -7.77
N GLY A 28 12.28 -6.48 -6.55
CA GLY A 28 12.04 -5.19 -5.89
C GLY A 28 10.67 -4.94 -5.26
N LEU A 29 9.59 -5.62 -5.70
CA LEU A 29 8.23 -5.27 -5.26
C LEU A 29 7.91 -5.67 -3.81
N TYR A 30 8.54 -6.74 -3.30
CA TYR A 30 8.31 -7.25 -1.95
C TYR A 30 8.86 -6.37 -0.82
N TRP A 31 9.79 -5.46 -1.12
CA TRP A 31 10.44 -4.59 -0.12
C TRP A 31 9.76 -3.23 0.02
N ILE A 32 8.72 -2.96 -0.78
CA ILE A 32 8.04 -1.66 -0.86
C ILE A 32 6.59 -1.78 -0.35
N LEU A 33 6.26 -2.82 0.42
CA LEU A 33 4.93 -3.00 1.01
C LEU A 33 5.07 -3.29 2.50
N SER A 34 4.71 -2.33 3.34
CA SER A 34 4.55 -2.53 4.78
C SER A 34 3.48 -3.59 5.05
N PHE A 35 3.66 -4.36 6.12
CA PHE A 35 2.70 -5.40 6.51
C PHE A 35 1.31 -4.81 6.77
N ASP A 36 1.25 -3.63 7.39
CA ASP A 36 -0.02 -2.95 7.65
C ASP A 36 -0.70 -2.48 6.36
N ARG A 37 0.03 -1.99 5.34
CA ARG A 37 -0.59 -1.71 4.03
C ARG A 37 -1.17 -2.97 3.40
N LEU A 38 -0.49 -4.11 3.51
CA LEU A 38 -1.01 -5.39 3.02
C LEU A 38 -2.31 -5.79 3.75
N LEU A 39 -2.33 -5.67 5.08
CA LEU A 39 -3.52 -5.97 5.88
C LEU A 39 -4.68 -5.01 5.57
N GLY A 40 -4.39 -3.73 5.35
CA GLY A 40 -5.38 -2.74 4.91
C GLY A 40 -6.02 -3.10 3.57
N LEU A 41 -5.20 -3.48 2.59
CA LEU A 41 -5.68 -3.95 1.28
C LEU A 41 -6.52 -5.23 1.37
N LEU A 42 -6.09 -6.20 2.19
CA LEU A 42 -6.84 -7.45 2.39
C LEU A 42 -8.19 -7.20 3.07
N SER A 43 -8.21 -6.38 4.13
CA SER A 43 -9.42 -6.03 4.86
C SER A 43 -10.42 -5.29 3.96
N ARG A 44 -9.95 -4.38 3.10
CA ARG A 44 -10.77 -3.74 2.06
C ARG A 44 -11.43 -4.77 1.14
N VAL A 45 -10.65 -5.73 0.62
CA VAL A 45 -11.17 -6.78 -0.29
C VAL A 45 -12.18 -7.70 0.43
N MET A 46 -12.00 -7.90 1.74
CA MET A 46 -12.95 -8.66 2.57
C MET A 46 -14.24 -7.89 2.88
N GLY A 47 -14.32 -6.60 2.54
CA GLY A 47 -15.47 -5.75 2.85
C GLY A 47 -15.48 -5.27 4.30
N GLU A 48 -14.31 -5.17 4.93
CA GLU A 48 -14.10 -4.74 6.32
C GLU A 48 -13.39 -3.38 6.35
N PRO A 49 -14.07 -2.28 5.99
CA PRO A 49 -13.41 -0.99 5.76
C PRO A 49 -12.88 -0.33 7.04
N ASP A 50 -13.50 -0.56 8.20
CA ASP A 50 -13.04 0.00 9.48
C ASP A 50 -11.70 -0.64 9.89
N GLN A 51 -11.58 -1.97 9.76
CA GLN A 51 -10.32 -2.69 9.95
C GLN A 51 -9.26 -2.25 8.92
N ALA A 52 -9.68 -2.00 7.68
CA ALA A 52 -8.77 -1.49 6.65
C ALA A 52 -8.21 -0.10 7.01
N GLU A 53 -9.05 0.80 7.52
CA GLU A 53 -8.65 2.13 7.98
C GLU A 53 -7.60 2.07 9.09
N GLU A 54 -7.81 1.25 10.12
CA GLU A 54 -6.84 1.06 11.21
C GLU A 54 -5.46 0.65 10.67
N HIS A 55 -5.43 -0.35 9.80
CA HIS A 55 -4.19 -0.82 9.19
C HIS A 55 -3.52 0.22 8.26
N PHE A 56 -4.29 0.99 7.49
CA PHE A 56 -3.70 2.05 6.68
C PHE A 56 -3.11 3.18 7.52
N GLU A 57 -3.73 3.52 8.65
CA GLU A 57 -3.19 4.51 9.58
C GLU A 57 -1.90 4.04 10.27
N ASP A 58 -1.86 2.77 10.68
CA ASP A 58 -0.67 2.13 11.23
C ASP A 58 0.49 2.12 10.23
N ALA A 59 0.20 1.74 8.97
CA ALA A 59 1.17 1.79 7.88
C ALA A 59 1.72 3.21 7.69
N ILE A 60 0.84 4.21 7.60
CA ILE A 60 1.26 5.61 7.39
C ILE A 60 2.13 6.11 8.54
N ARG A 61 1.77 5.79 9.79
CA ARG A 61 2.55 6.15 10.98
C ARG A 61 3.96 5.54 10.91
N PHE A 62 4.04 4.21 10.73
CA PHE A 62 5.31 3.50 10.64
C PHE A 62 6.20 4.03 9.52
N LEU A 63 5.64 4.18 8.31
CA LEU A 63 6.38 4.63 7.14
C LEU A 63 6.88 6.07 7.28
N ARG A 64 6.10 6.94 7.94
CA ARG A 64 6.50 8.32 8.24
C ARG A 64 7.64 8.37 9.25
N GLU A 65 7.54 7.60 10.33
CA GLU A 65 8.56 7.54 11.39
C GLU A 65 9.90 6.98 10.89
N ASN A 66 9.85 6.11 9.88
CA ASN A 66 11.04 5.47 9.30
C ASN A 66 11.47 6.10 7.95
N GLU A 67 10.88 7.23 7.56
CA GLU A 67 11.20 7.96 6.32
C GLU A 67 11.11 7.12 5.02
N ILE A 68 10.22 6.13 4.99
CA ILE A 68 10.00 5.22 3.85
C ILE A 68 8.97 5.84 2.89
N THR A 69 9.43 6.77 2.08
CA THR A 69 8.57 7.66 1.26
C THR A 69 7.85 6.97 0.10
N VAL A 70 8.50 6.02 -0.58
CA VAL A 70 7.90 5.33 -1.75
C VAL A 70 6.65 4.55 -1.33
N ASP A 71 6.72 3.73 -0.29
CA ASP A 71 5.56 2.95 0.17
C ASP A 71 4.52 3.87 0.83
N LEU A 72 4.93 4.96 1.47
CA LEU A 72 4.00 5.95 2.02
C LEU A 72 3.09 6.52 0.93
N ALA A 73 3.65 6.86 -0.24
CA ALA A 73 2.87 7.41 -1.34
C ALA A 73 1.83 6.41 -1.88
N TRP A 74 2.22 5.14 -2.03
CA TRP A 74 1.30 4.09 -2.45
C TRP A 74 0.22 3.79 -1.41
N THR A 75 0.60 3.75 -0.12
CA THR A 75 -0.34 3.58 1.00
C THR A 75 -1.41 4.66 0.99
N CYS A 76 -1.01 5.93 0.82
CA CYS A 76 -1.95 7.05 0.72
C CYS A 76 -2.92 6.90 -0.47
N SER A 77 -2.44 6.47 -1.64
CA SER A 77 -3.30 6.26 -2.81
C SER A 77 -4.30 5.13 -2.62
N ASP A 78 -3.87 4.00 -2.03
CA ASP A 78 -4.73 2.85 -1.79
C ASP A 78 -5.78 3.14 -0.70
N TYR A 79 -5.38 3.86 0.35
CA TYR A 79 -6.27 4.28 1.41
C TYR A 79 -7.31 5.29 0.90
N ALA A 80 -6.88 6.28 0.11
CA ALA A 80 -7.81 7.22 -0.52
C ALA A 80 -8.85 6.50 -1.38
N GLU A 81 -8.44 5.50 -2.17
CA GLU A 81 -9.37 4.70 -2.97
C GLU A 81 -10.41 3.98 -2.11
N MET A 82 -9.98 3.37 -0.99
CA MET A 82 -10.89 2.71 -0.04
C MET A 82 -11.93 3.68 0.54
N LEU A 83 -11.49 4.86 0.97
CA LEU A 83 -12.38 5.89 1.53
C LEU A 83 -13.40 6.38 0.49
N LEU A 84 -13.00 6.50 -0.78
CA LEU A 84 -13.91 6.88 -1.86
C LEU A 84 -14.92 5.77 -2.18
N GLU A 85 -14.54 4.51 -2.06
CA GLU A 85 -15.45 3.36 -2.17
C GLU A 85 -16.44 3.32 -1.00
N ARG A 86 -15.99 3.57 0.24
CA ARG A 86 -16.82 3.61 1.44
C ARG A 86 -17.81 4.78 1.43
N ASN A 87 -17.35 5.96 1.01
CA ASN A 87 -18.14 7.18 0.82
C ASN A 87 -18.98 7.58 2.06
N ALA A 88 -18.44 7.39 3.26
CA ALA A 88 -19.03 7.87 4.51
C ALA A 88 -18.78 9.38 4.71
N PRO A 89 -19.48 10.04 5.65
CA PRO A 89 -19.22 11.44 5.99
C PRO A 89 -17.74 11.68 6.38
N GLY A 90 -17.08 12.63 5.74
CA GLY A 90 -15.66 12.96 5.97
C GLY A 90 -14.67 12.19 5.08
N ASP A 91 -15.06 11.05 4.49
CA ASP A 91 -14.17 10.21 3.69
C ASP A 91 -13.59 10.95 2.48
N ARG A 92 -14.40 11.77 1.81
CA ARG A 92 -13.97 12.53 0.61
C ARG A 92 -12.92 13.58 0.93
N GLU A 93 -13.02 14.21 2.10
CA GLU A 93 -12.05 15.20 2.56
C GLU A 93 -10.72 14.51 2.87
N LYS A 94 -10.75 13.46 3.70
CA LYS A 94 -9.57 12.65 4.03
C LYS A 94 -8.93 12.01 2.79
N ALA A 95 -9.72 11.50 1.86
CA ALA A 95 -9.23 10.94 0.60
C ALA A 95 -8.51 12.02 -0.24
N THR A 96 -9.03 13.25 -0.27
CA THR A 96 -8.39 14.35 -0.99
C THR A 96 -7.02 14.67 -0.41
N GLU A 97 -6.92 14.78 0.92
CA GLU A 97 -5.65 15.01 1.64
C GLU A 97 -4.62 13.91 1.36
N LEU A 98 -5.04 12.64 1.43
CA LEU A 98 -4.19 11.49 1.14
C LEU A 98 -3.70 11.50 -0.31
N GLN A 99 -4.58 11.86 -1.26
CA GLN A 99 -4.20 11.99 -2.67
C GLN A 99 -3.22 13.15 -2.89
N ASP A 100 -3.38 14.30 -2.23
CA ASP A 100 -2.43 15.42 -2.33
C ASP A 100 -1.04 15.00 -1.83
N LYS A 101 -1.01 14.28 -0.70
CA LYS A 101 0.23 13.71 -0.16
C LYS A 101 0.87 12.71 -1.12
N ALA A 102 0.09 11.79 -1.70
CA ALA A 102 0.59 10.82 -2.67
C ALA A 102 1.16 11.51 -3.93
N ILE A 103 0.48 12.54 -4.44
CA ILE A 103 0.93 13.34 -5.59
C ILE A 103 2.24 14.05 -5.27
N ALA A 104 2.34 14.73 -4.11
CA ALA A 104 3.53 15.47 -3.73
C ALA A 104 4.77 14.56 -3.70
N ILE A 105 4.67 13.41 -3.04
CA ILE A 105 5.77 12.44 -2.98
C ILE A 105 6.07 11.86 -4.38
N ALA A 106 5.03 11.52 -5.16
CA ALA A 106 5.22 10.96 -6.50
C ALA A 106 5.93 11.95 -7.44
N GLN A 107 5.64 13.25 -7.33
CA GLN A 107 6.31 14.29 -8.09
C GLN A 107 7.77 14.46 -7.67
N GLU A 108 8.04 14.49 -6.37
CA GLU A 108 9.40 14.60 -5.82
C GLU A 108 10.29 13.44 -6.28
N LEU A 109 9.75 12.22 -6.31
CA LEU A 109 10.48 11.00 -6.66
C LEU A 109 10.39 10.60 -8.13
N GLY A 110 9.67 11.36 -8.98
CA GLY A 110 9.46 11.02 -10.39
C GLY A 110 8.66 9.74 -10.63
N MET A 111 7.75 9.37 -9.72
CA MET A 111 6.93 8.16 -9.77
C MET A 111 5.72 8.30 -10.69
N ASN A 112 5.96 8.44 -12.00
CA ASN A 112 4.90 8.64 -13.01
C ASN A 112 3.73 7.64 -12.93
N PRO A 113 3.93 6.32 -12.72
CA PRO A 113 2.81 5.37 -12.64
C PRO A 113 1.86 5.66 -11.47
N LEU A 114 2.39 6.07 -10.32
CA LEU A 114 1.56 6.43 -9.17
C LEU A 114 0.83 7.75 -9.43
N LEU A 115 1.51 8.73 -10.03
CA LEU A 115 0.90 10.02 -10.36
C LEU A 115 -0.31 9.83 -11.31
N GLU A 116 -0.16 9.01 -12.35
CA GLU A 116 -1.25 8.68 -13.28
C GLU A 116 -2.43 8.01 -12.56
N ARG A 117 -2.16 7.03 -11.67
CA ARG A 117 -3.19 6.36 -10.87
C ARG A 117 -3.97 7.34 -10.01
N VAL A 118 -3.30 8.19 -9.23
CA VAL A 118 -3.97 9.13 -8.31
C VAL A 118 -4.78 10.17 -9.08
N LEU A 119 -4.25 10.67 -10.20
CA LEU A 119 -5.00 11.61 -11.05
C LEU A 119 -6.23 10.96 -11.70
N ALA A 120 -6.15 9.69 -12.08
CA ALA A 120 -7.31 8.94 -12.59
C ALA A 120 -8.40 8.80 -11.50
N GLN A 121 -8.02 8.44 -10.28
CA GLN A 121 -8.94 8.36 -9.12
C GLN A 121 -9.68 9.70 -8.90
N ARG A 122 -8.97 10.83 -9.02
CA ARG A 122 -9.58 12.17 -8.91
C ARG A 122 -10.55 12.52 -10.02
N LYS A 123 -10.31 12.05 -11.25
CA LYS A 123 -11.20 12.32 -12.38
C LYS A 123 -12.53 11.58 -12.26
N ILE A 124 -12.51 10.36 -11.73
CA ILE A 124 -13.73 9.57 -11.46
C ILE A 124 -14.66 10.33 -10.50
N LEU A 125 -14.13 11.11 -9.56
CA LEU A 125 -14.93 11.90 -8.62
C LEU A 125 -15.53 13.17 -9.20
N LYS A 126 -15.08 13.63 -10.37
CA LYS A 126 -15.57 14.85 -11.03
C LYS A 126 -16.60 14.57 -12.13
N ALA A 127 -16.85 13.31 -12.45
CA ALA A 127 -17.86 12.85 -13.41
C ALA A 127 -19.15 12.47 -12.68
#